data_AF-A0A381XQ74-F1
#
_entry.id   AF-A0A381XQ74-F1
#
_cell.length_a   1.000
_cell.length_b   1.000
_cell.length_c   1.000
_cell.angle_alpha   90.00
_cell.angle_beta   90.00
_cell.angle_gamma   90.00
#
_symmetry.space_group_name_H-M   'P 1'
#
loop_
_entity.id
_entity.type
_entity.pdbx_description
1 polymer ?
#
loop_
_entity_poly.entity_id
_entity_poly.type
_entity_poly.pdbx_seq_one_letter_code
_entity_poly.pdbx_strand_id
1 'polypeptide(L)'
;MIKLTKRVYTVLILFHIVSWNAFCNQNGFTIEQFGFFENYIRPILIESCYSCHASNTKQEGGLMLDSRSGWKKGGYRGPAIIPGDADNSLLIQVISYTNPDLQMPPKSQLSGQIIDRFQRWVQMGAPDPRTGQAKPNGMSLFNIKSRSNFWCYQPVKVTMPPEVQNKEWV
;
A
#
# COMPACT_ATOMS: atom_id res chain seq x y z
N MET A 1 -58.39 -39.65 -37.00
CA MET A 1 -57.18 -40.22 -37.63
C MET A 1 -56.00 -39.32 -37.27
N ILE A 2 -55.07 -39.75 -36.39
CA ILE A 2 -53.66 -40.11 -36.71
C ILE A 2 -52.86 -38.83 -37.10
N LYS A 3 -51.84 -38.30 -36.39
CA LYS A 3 -50.76 -38.89 -35.59
C LYS A 3 -50.03 -37.82 -34.74
N LEU A 4 -49.55 -38.27 -33.58
CA LEU A 4 -48.50 -37.65 -32.76
C LEU A 4 -47.14 -37.53 -33.50
N THR A 5 -46.23 -36.79 -32.86
CA THR A 5 -44.74 -36.81 -32.91
C THR A 5 -44.03 -35.91 -33.91
N LYS A 6 -43.55 -34.74 -33.43
CA LYS A 6 -42.14 -34.29 -33.57
C LYS A 6 -41.72 -33.50 -32.33
N ARG A 7 -41.16 -34.25 -31.38
CA ARG A 7 -40.35 -33.78 -30.26
C ARG A 7 -38.99 -33.34 -30.81
N VAL A 8 -38.42 -32.28 -30.19
CA VAL A 8 -36.98 -32.14 -29.88
C VAL A 8 -36.06 -32.08 -31.09
N TYR A 9 -35.81 -30.90 -31.71
CA TYR A 9 -34.54 -30.59 -32.41
C TYR A 9 -34.43 -29.10 -32.77
N THR A 10 -34.32 -28.18 -31.80
CA THR A 10 -33.59 -26.90 -32.01
C THR A 10 -33.19 -26.24 -30.68
N VAL A 11 -32.54 -27.01 -29.80
CA VAL A 11 -31.54 -26.44 -28.89
C VAL A 11 -30.27 -26.41 -29.72
N LEU A 12 -29.81 -25.23 -30.16
CA LEU A 12 -28.40 -24.90 -30.45
C LEU A 12 -28.31 -23.54 -31.16
N ILE A 13 -27.49 -22.67 -30.56
CA ILE A 13 -26.87 -21.46 -31.13
C ILE A 13 -27.76 -20.22 -31.16
N LEU A 14 -27.68 -19.41 -30.09
CA LEU A 14 -27.35 -17.98 -30.13
C LEU A 14 -27.03 -17.47 -28.70
N PHE A 15 -26.22 -18.25 -27.96
CA PHE A 15 -25.54 -17.85 -26.72
C PHE A 15 -24.12 -17.37 -27.05
N HIS A 16 -23.99 -16.36 -27.92
CA HIS A 16 -22.69 -15.82 -28.32
C HIS A 16 -22.66 -14.28 -28.30
N ILE A 17 -23.00 -13.68 -27.16
CA ILE A 17 -22.31 -12.47 -26.68
C ILE A 17 -22.18 -12.59 -25.15
N VAL A 18 -21.55 -13.66 -24.66
CA VAL A 18 -20.83 -13.59 -23.39
C VAL A 18 -19.52 -12.87 -23.70
N SER A 19 -19.60 -11.55 -23.91
CA SER A 19 -18.42 -10.70 -23.98
C SER A 19 -17.85 -10.58 -22.57
N TRP A 20 -17.02 -11.57 -22.24
CA TRP A 20 -15.65 -11.41 -21.78
C TRP A 20 -15.23 -9.98 -21.45
N ASN A 21 -15.78 -9.38 -20.39
CA ASN A 21 -14.97 -8.55 -19.53
C ASN A 21 -14.58 -9.42 -18.35
N ALA A 22 -13.58 -10.28 -18.62
CA ALA A 22 -12.60 -10.58 -17.62
C ALA A 22 -12.02 -9.24 -17.17
N PHE A 23 -12.65 -8.61 -16.18
CA PHE A 23 -11.99 -7.61 -15.36
C PHE A 23 -10.86 -8.38 -14.68
N CYS A 24 -9.68 -8.33 -15.30
CA CYS A 24 -8.46 -8.83 -14.72
C CYS A 24 -8.38 -8.26 -13.31
N ASN A 25 -8.49 -9.15 -12.33
CA ASN A 25 -8.19 -8.85 -10.94
C ASN A 25 -6.75 -8.33 -10.91
N GLN A 26 -6.59 -7.02 -10.75
CA GLN A 26 -5.32 -6.32 -10.58
C GLN A 26 -4.74 -6.75 -9.22
N ASN A 27 -4.13 -7.93 -9.15
CA ASN A 27 -3.61 -8.53 -7.93
C ASN A 27 -2.30 -7.88 -7.45
N GLY A 28 -2.22 -6.54 -7.44
CA GLY A 28 -1.05 -5.80 -6.96
C GLY A 28 -1.29 -4.31 -6.86
N PHE A 29 -0.58 -3.65 -5.93
CA PHE A 29 -0.54 -2.19 -5.85
C PHE A 29 0.50 -1.62 -6.81
N THR A 30 0.26 -0.41 -7.33
CA THR A 30 1.18 0.31 -8.19
C THR A 30 2.32 0.97 -7.40
N ILE A 31 3.38 1.38 -8.10
CA ILE A 31 4.49 2.15 -7.51
C ILE A 31 3.99 3.49 -6.95
N GLU A 32 3.04 4.14 -7.61
CA GLU A 32 2.42 5.39 -7.14
C GLU A 32 1.66 5.17 -5.82
N GLN A 33 0.93 4.07 -5.70
CA GLN A 33 0.20 3.71 -4.48
C GLN A 33 1.15 3.43 -3.31
N PHE A 34 2.27 2.74 -3.54
CA PHE A 34 3.31 2.60 -2.52
C PHE A 34 3.99 3.94 -2.22
N GLY A 35 4.26 4.77 -3.24
CA GLY A 35 4.80 6.12 -3.07
C GLY A 35 3.89 6.99 -2.21
N PHE A 36 2.57 6.87 -2.35
CA PHE A 36 1.61 7.59 -1.51
C PHE A 36 1.77 7.19 -0.03
N PHE A 37 1.86 5.88 0.25
CA PHE A 37 2.09 5.39 1.60
C PHE A 37 3.40 5.93 2.18
N GLU A 38 4.49 5.87 1.42
CA GLU A 38 5.81 6.31 1.88
C GLU A 38 5.90 7.82 2.12
N ASN A 39 5.28 8.62 1.26
CA ASN A 39 5.37 10.08 1.34
C ASN A 39 4.39 10.70 2.33
N TYR A 40 3.21 10.08 2.52
CA TYR A 40 2.12 10.72 3.26
C TYR A 40 1.68 9.96 4.51
N ILE A 41 1.80 8.63 4.53
CA ILE A 41 1.24 7.80 5.61
C ILE A 41 2.32 7.40 6.61
N ARG A 42 3.43 6.81 6.13
CA ARG A 42 4.52 6.33 7.00
C ARG A 42 5.08 7.44 7.92
N PRO A 43 5.34 8.67 7.46
CA PRO A 43 5.89 9.71 8.34
C PRO A 43 4.96 9.99 9.53
N ILE A 44 3.65 10.04 9.28
CA ILE A 44 2.67 10.28 10.33
C ILE A 44 2.53 9.08 11.26
N LEU A 45 2.59 7.85 10.74
CA LEU A 45 2.62 6.64 11.57
C LEU A 45 3.82 6.65 12.52
N ILE A 46 5.00 7.05 12.03
CA ILE A 46 6.23 7.18 12.85
C ILE A 46 6.05 8.22 13.95
N GLU A 47 5.61 9.42 13.58
CA GLU A 47 5.52 10.56 14.49
C GLU A 47 4.39 10.44 15.51
N SER A 48 3.26 9.86 15.09
CA SER A 48 2.01 9.91 15.84
C SER A 48 1.51 8.58 16.37
N CYS A 49 1.99 7.45 15.87
CA CYS A 49 1.43 6.14 16.24
C CYS A 49 2.44 5.19 16.88
N TYR A 50 3.70 5.19 16.43
CA TYR A 50 4.66 4.14 16.81
C TYR A 50 5.09 4.16 18.27
N SER A 51 4.97 5.28 18.98
CA SER A 51 5.30 5.32 20.42
C SER A 51 4.48 4.32 21.25
N CYS A 52 3.29 3.94 20.78
CA CYS A 52 2.37 3.03 21.47
C CYS A 52 1.91 1.83 20.60
N HIS A 53 2.03 1.91 19.27
CA HIS A 53 1.53 0.88 18.35
C HIS A 53 2.63 0.32 17.44
N ALA A 54 3.84 0.12 17.96
CA ALA A 54 4.92 -0.56 17.24
C ALA A 54 5.30 -1.89 17.90
N SER A 55 6.04 -2.73 17.18
CA SER A 55 6.47 -4.05 17.65
C SER A 55 7.34 -3.99 18.90
N ASN A 56 8.08 -2.90 19.05
CA ASN A 56 9.07 -2.67 20.11
C ASN A 56 8.55 -1.75 21.24
N THR A 57 7.26 -1.43 21.26
CA THR A 57 6.65 -0.59 22.30
C THR A 57 5.63 -1.37 23.11
N LYS A 58 5.11 -0.75 24.17
CA LYS A 58 3.91 -1.24 24.85
C LYS A 58 2.75 -1.19 23.85
N GLN A 59 2.33 -2.35 23.34
CA GLN A 59 1.33 -2.47 22.28
C GLN A 59 -0.08 -2.15 22.81
N GLU A 60 -0.40 -0.86 22.87
CA GLU A 60 -1.71 -0.40 23.34
C GLU A 60 -2.82 -1.01 22.47
N GLY A 61 -3.83 -1.58 23.12
CA GLY A 61 -4.91 -2.31 22.44
C GLY A 61 -4.45 -3.52 21.61
N GLY A 62 -3.22 -4.03 21.82
CA GLY A 62 -2.67 -5.15 21.05
C GLY A 62 -2.42 -4.86 19.57
N LEU A 63 -2.42 -3.57 19.19
CA LEU A 63 -2.33 -3.12 17.80
C LEU A 63 -0.88 -2.79 17.41
N MET A 64 -0.47 -3.24 16.22
CA MET A 64 0.82 -2.92 15.61
C MET A 64 0.61 -2.24 14.24
N LEU A 65 1.17 -1.05 14.05
CA LEU A 65 1.03 -0.23 12.84
C LEU A 65 2.34 -0.07 12.06
N ASP A 66 3.45 -0.58 12.59
CA ASP A 66 4.81 -0.48 12.05
C ASP A 66 5.12 -1.49 10.94
N SER A 67 4.24 -2.46 10.71
CA SER A 67 4.36 -3.48 9.66
C SER A 67 3.01 -3.78 9.00
N ARG A 68 3.04 -4.26 7.76
CA ARG A 68 1.82 -4.65 7.03
C ARG A 68 1.10 -5.81 7.72
N SER A 69 1.85 -6.80 8.17
CA SER A 69 1.31 -7.94 8.91
C SER A 69 0.69 -7.51 10.23
N GLY A 70 1.28 -6.51 10.91
CA GLY A 70 0.77 -5.97 12.17
C GLY A 70 -0.63 -5.39 12.03
N TRP A 71 -0.82 -4.45 11.11
CA TRP A 71 -2.13 -3.79 11.00
C TRP A 71 -3.18 -4.72 10.38
N LYS A 72 -2.77 -5.68 9.55
CA LYS A 72 -3.65 -6.74 9.03
C LYS A 72 -4.15 -7.68 10.12
N LYS A 73 -3.32 -7.98 11.13
CA LYS A 73 -3.73 -8.78 12.29
C LYS A 73 -4.79 -8.04 13.12
N GLY A 74 -4.69 -6.71 13.17
CA GLY A 74 -5.56 -5.88 13.99
C GLY A 74 -5.16 -5.88 15.46
N GLY A 75 -6.03 -5.34 16.31
CA GLY A 75 -5.87 -5.30 17.76
C GLY A 75 -6.98 -6.05 18.49
N TYR A 76 -7.09 -5.86 19.80
CA TYR A 76 -8.10 -6.52 20.64
C TYR A 76 -9.55 -6.18 20.25
N ARG A 77 -9.75 -5.04 19.56
CA ARG A 77 -11.05 -4.61 19.04
C ARG A 77 -11.32 -5.09 17.60
N GLY A 78 -10.46 -5.93 17.05
CA GLY A 78 -10.57 -6.46 15.70
C GLY A 78 -9.72 -5.68 14.68
N PRO A 79 -10.11 -5.72 13.39
CA PRO A 79 -9.37 -5.07 12.31
C PRO A 79 -9.25 -3.56 12.53
N ALA A 80 -8.02 -3.03 12.56
CA ALA A 80 -7.79 -1.59 12.64
C ALA A 80 -8.07 -0.90 11.29
N ILE A 81 -7.82 -1.61 10.20
CA ILE A 81 -7.96 -1.12 8.83
C ILE A 81 -8.73 -2.16 8.03
N ILE A 82 -9.76 -1.71 7.34
CA ILE A 82 -10.54 -2.49 6.38
C ILE A 82 -10.18 -1.94 4.98
N PRO A 83 -9.33 -2.64 4.20
CA PRO A 83 -8.93 -2.19 2.87
C PRO A 83 -10.15 -1.91 1.98
N GLY A 84 -10.22 -0.69 1.43
CA GLY A 84 -11.32 -0.24 0.57
C GLY A 84 -12.53 0.35 1.32
N ASP A 85 -12.52 0.36 2.66
CA ASP A 85 -13.63 0.84 3.48
C ASP A 85 -13.11 1.70 4.64
N ALA A 86 -12.96 3.00 4.35
CA ALA A 86 -12.46 3.97 5.32
C ALA A 86 -13.46 4.22 6.46
N ASP A 87 -14.76 4.21 6.18
CA ASP A 87 -15.80 4.55 7.16
C ASP A 87 -15.91 3.49 8.26
N ASN A 88 -15.77 2.22 7.90
CA ASN A 88 -15.80 1.11 8.86
C ASN A 88 -14.41 0.78 9.45
N SER A 89 -13.36 1.48 9.03
CA SER A 89 -12.01 1.28 9.58
C SER A 89 -11.86 1.97 10.94
N LEU A 90 -11.60 1.18 12.00
CA LEU A 90 -11.40 1.70 13.36
C LEU A 90 -10.30 2.76 13.44
N LEU A 91 -9.20 2.62 12.69
CA LEU A 91 -8.13 3.61 12.65
C LEU A 91 -8.66 4.99 12.25
N ILE A 92 -9.55 5.06 11.25
CA ILE A 92 -10.14 6.32 10.78
C ILE A 92 -11.04 6.92 11.86
N GLN A 93 -11.89 6.10 12.48
CA GLN A 93 -12.79 6.56 13.55
C GLN A 93 -12.01 7.14 14.74
N VAL A 94 -10.90 6.49 15.10
CA VAL A 94 -10.01 6.90 16.18
C VAL A 94 -9.32 8.24 15.87
N ILE A 95 -8.71 8.39 14.69
CA ILE A 95 -7.98 9.63 14.35
C ILE A 95 -8.92 10.80 14.05
N SER A 96 -10.16 10.51 13.65
CA SER A 96 -11.21 11.51 13.40
C SER A 96 -12.05 11.85 14.63
N TYR A 97 -11.82 11.18 15.75
CA TYR A 97 -12.51 11.41 17.03
C TYR A 97 -14.04 11.21 16.92
N THR A 98 -14.49 10.39 15.97
CA THR A 98 -15.92 10.11 15.79
C THR A 98 -16.46 9.17 16.86
N ASN A 99 -15.58 8.44 17.55
CA ASN A 99 -15.92 7.60 18.69
C ASN A 99 -15.15 8.03 19.96
N PRO A 100 -15.83 8.60 20.97
CA PRO A 100 -15.19 9.09 22.20
C PRO A 100 -14.55 7.96 23.03
N ASP A 101 -15.05 6.72 22.94
CA ASP A 101 -14.53 5.58 23.71
C ASP A 101 -13.22 5.00 23.14
N LEU A 102 -12.82 5.48 21.96
CA LEU A 102 -11.65 4.99 21.22
C LEU A 102 -10.56 6.05 21.06
N GLN A 103 -10.72 7.23 21.66
CA GLN A 103 -9.70 8.30 21.58
C GLN A 103 -8.39 7.84 22.21
N MET A 104 -7.27 8.15 21.56
CA MET A 104 -5.93 7.78 22.03
C MET A 104 -5.39 8.85 23.01
N PRO A 105 -5.20 8.55 24.31
CA PRO A 105 -4.37 9.39 25.16
C PRO A 105 -2.89 9.22 24.73
N PRO A 106 -2.02 10.25 24.80
CA PRO A 106 -2.22 11.63 25.27
C PRO A 106 -2.34 12.66 24.12
N LYS A 107 -2.56 12.24 22.87
CA LYS A 107 -2.47 13.14 21.70
C LYS A 107 -3.82 13.79 21.38
N SER A 108 -3.78 14.96 20.75
CA SER A 108 -4.95 15.62 20.18
C SER A 108 -5.28 15.04 18.79
N GLN A 109 -6.48 15.37 18.30
CA GLN A 109 -6.92 15.00 16.96
C GLN A 109 -5.91 15.45 15.89
N LEU A 110 -5.70 14.60 14.88
CA LEU A 110 -4.88 14.95 13.71
C LEU A 110 -5.59 16.02 12.87
N SER A 111 -4.84 16.78 12.06
CA SER A 111 -5.46 17.75 11.16
C SER A 111 -6.34 17.06 10.11
N GLY A 112 -7.38 17.76 9.65
CA GLY A 112 -8.28 17.22 8.60
C GLY A 112 -7.53 16.74 7.36
N GLN A 113 -6.52 17.49 6.91
CA GLN A 113 -5.69 17.08 5.76
C GLN A 113 -4.92 15.76 5.98
N ILE A 114 -4.51 15.48 7.22
CA ILE A 114 -3.86 14.20 7.55
C ILE A 114 -4.91 13.09 7.54
N ILE A 115 -6.08 13.34 8.14
CA ILE A 115 -7.20 12.39 8.15
C ILE A 115 -7.62 12.02 6.72
N ASP A 116 -7.77 13.00 5.83
CA ASP A 116 -8.12 12.80 4.43
C ASP A 116 -7.12 11.90 3.70
N ARG A 117 -5.82 12.05 4.00
CA ARG A 117 -4.77 11.17 3.45
C ARG A 117 -4.92 9.74 3.95
N PHE A 118 -5.22 9.54 5.23
CA PHE A 118 -5.48 8.21 5.78
C PHE A 118 -6.73 7.59 5.14
N GLN A 119 -7.83 8.33 5.03
CA GLN A 119 -9.04 7.86 4.36
C GLN A 119 -8.76 7.46 2.91
N ARG A 120 -8.04 8.31 2.17
CA ARG A 120 -7.65 8.02 0.79
C ARG A 120 -6.77 6.77 0.70
N TRP A 121 -5.80 6.62 1.59
CA TRP A 121 -4.94 5.44 1.65
C TRP A 121 -5.74 4.16 1.90
N VAL A 122 -6.66 4.17 2.86
CA VAL A 122 -7.53 3.03 3.15
C VAL A 122 -8.43 2.73 1.94
N GLN A 123 -9.01 3.74 1.30
CA GLN A 123 -9.87 3.58 0.13
C GLN A 123 -9.14 2.95 -1.07
N MET A 124 -7.83 3.19 -1.21
CA MET A 124 -6.99 2.55 -2.24
C MET A 124 -6.64 1.09 -1.91
N GLY A 125 -7.16 0.52 -0.82
CA GLY A 125 -6.87 -0.83 -0.36
C GLY A 125 -5.70 -0.91 0.63
N ALA A 126 -5.30 0.22 1.24
CA ALA A 126 -4.16 0.31 2.15
C ALA A 126 -2.85 -0.28 1.57
N PRO A 127 -2.35 0.25 0.43
CA PRO A 127 -1.06 -0.14 -0.13
C PRO A 127 0.05 0.05 0.90
N ASP A 128 0.79 -1.02 1.18
CA ASP A 128 1.87 -1.02 2.16
C ASP A 128 3.00 -1.96 1.68
N PRO A 129 4.19 -1.42 1.38
CA PRO A 129 5.31 -2.22 0.88
C PRO A 129 6.05 -2.98 2.02
N ARG A 130 5.66 -2.83 3.29
CA ARG A 130 6.30 -3.47 4.46
C ARG A 130 5.88 -4.93 4.60
N THR A 131 6.27 -5.78 3.67
CA THR A 131 5.86 -7.20 3.59
C THR A 131 6.62 -8.16 4.52
N GLY A 132 7.59 -7.68 5.32
CA GLY A 132 8.30 -8.47 6.34
C GLY A 132 7.78 -8.26 7.77
N GLN A 133 8.18 -9.14 8.70
CA GLN A 133 8.02 -8.87 10.14
C GLN A 133 8.74 -7.54 10.46
N ALA A 134 8.17 -6.76 11.39
CA ALA A 134 8.78 -5.51 11.87
C ALA A 134 10.23 -5.79 12.29
N LYS A 135 11.19 -5.47 11.41
CA LYS A 135 12.59 -5.59 11.76
C LYS A 135 12.91 -4.40 12.66
N PRO A 136 13.52 -4.61 13.84
CA PRO A 136 13.79 -3.54 14.80
C PRO A 136 14.71 -2.43 14.27
N ASN A 137 15.29 -2.60 13.08
CA ASN A 137 16.11 -1.59 12.43
C ASN A 137 15.49 -1.22 11.08
N GLY A 138 14.80 -0.08 11.06
CA GLY A 138 14.16 0.49 9.89
C GLY A 138 15.18 0.84 8.81
N MET A 139 15.40 -0.06 7.85
CA MET A 139 15.88 0.34 6.53
C MET A 139 15.53 -0.74 5.49
N SER A 140 14.34 -0.63 4.91
CA SER A 140 13.99 -1.36 3.69
C SER A 140 13.28 -0.44 2.70
N LEU A 141 13.78 0.79 2.56
CA LEU A 141 13.41 1.68 1.45
C LEU A 141 14.56 1.99 0.51
N PHE A 142 15.75 1.48 0.84
CA PHE A 142 16.89 1.52 -0.05
C PHE A 142 17.47 0.13 -0.10
N ASN A 143 17.23 -0.56 -1.21
CA ASN A 143 18.01 -1.74 -1.55
C ASN A 143 19.49 -1.30 -1.59
N ILE A 144 20.24 -1.58 -0.51
CA ILE A 144 21.63 -1.17 -0.33
C ILE A 144 22.49 -1.65 -1.51
N LYS A 145 22.16 -2.79 -2.11
CA LYS A 145 22.85 -3.31 -3.31
C LYS A 145 22.58 -2.49 -4.58
N SER A 146 21.49 -1.74 -4.67
CA SER A 146 21.23 -0.87 -5.84
C SER A 146 21.91 0.51 -5.73
N ARG A 147 22.25 0.95 -4.50
CA ARG A 147 22.93 2.25 -4.29
C ARG A 147 24.30 2.28 -4.95
N SER A 148 25.03 1.17 -4.93
CA SER A 148 26.31 1.03 -5.60
C SER A 148 26.24 1.12 -7.13
N ASN A 149 25.05 1.23 -7.74
CA ASN A 149 24.89 1.41 -9.19
C ASN A 149 24.57 2.86 -9.58
N PHE A 150 24.31 3.75 -8.63
CA PHE A 150 24.11 5.17 -8.94
C PHE A 150 25.42 5.83 -9.33
N TRP A 151 25.34 6.82 -10.23
CA TRP A 151 26.49 7.52 -10.78
C TRP A 151 27.40 8.13 -9.69
N CYS A 152 26.81 8.67 -8.62
CA CYS A 152 27.53 9.35 -7.53
C CYS A 152 28.29 8.39 -6.60
N TYR A 153 28.03 7.09 -6.68
CA TYR A 153 28.74 6.06 -5.92
C TYR A 153 29.69 5.21 -6.78
N GLN A 154 29.81 5.52 -8.09
CA GLN A 154 30.84 4.90 -8.93
C GLN A 154 32.21 5.52 -8.61
N PRO A 155 33.29 4.72 -8.53
CA PRO A 155 34.64 5.28 -8.44
C PRO A 155 34.93 6.12 -9.68
N VAL A 156 35.64 7.25 -9.49
CA VAL A 156 36.09 8.11 -10.59
C VAL A 156 36.99 7.28 -11.50
N LYS A 157 36.54 7.04 -12.73
CA LYS A 157 37.34 6.39 -13.76
C LYS A 157 38.20 7.45 -14.42
N VAL A 158 39.52 7.37 -14.23
CA VAL A 158 40.46 8.19 -14.99
C VAL A 158 40.50 7.62 -16.41
N THR A 159 39.88 8.32 -17.35
CA THR A 159 40.00 8.05 -18.77
C THR A 159 41.03 8.98 -19.38
N MET A 160 41.84 8.48 -20.31
CA MET A 160 42.66 9.38 -21.13
C MET A 160 41.74 10.27 -21.96
N PRO A 161 42.03 11.59 -22.06
CA PRO A 161 41.36 12.44 -23.02
C PRO A 161 41.45 11.84 -24.42
N PRO A 162 40.38 11.94 -25.24
CA PRO A 162 40.47 11.51 -26.62
C PRO A 162 41.54 12.33 -27.35
N GLU A 163 42.20 11.71 -28.33
CA GLU A 163 43.16 12.41 -29.17
C GLU A 163 42.44 13.53 -29.94
N VAL A 164 42.96 14.75 -29.84
CA VAL A 164 42.36 15.90 -30.51
C VAL A 164 42.64 15.76 -32.01
N GLN A 165 41.58 15.49 -32.78
CA GLN A 165 41.68 15.31 -34.23
C GLN A 165 42.05 16.61 -34.95
N ASN A 166 41.67 17.75 -34.40
CA ASN A 166 41.96 19.06 -34.96
C ASN A 166 43.09 19.75 -34.18
N LYS A 167 44.27 19.85 -34.79
CA LYS A 167 45.44 20.49 -34.20
C LYS A 167 45.29 22.00 -33.98
N GLU A 168 44.28 22.64 -34.57
CA GLU A 168 43.95 24.06 -34.35
C GLU A 168 43.20 24.31 -33.03
N TRP A 169 42.83 23.26 -32.29
CA TRP A 169 42.11 23.36 -31.02
C TRP A 169 43.01 23.26 -29.77
N VAL A 170 44.33 23.16 -29.96
CA VAL A 170 45.33 23.01 -28.88
C VAL A 170 46.35 24.15 -28.95
#